data_AF-A0A7G3ZCF8-F1
#
_entry.id   AF-A0A7G3ZCF8-F1
#
_cell.length_a   1.000
_cell.length_b   1.000
_cell.length_c   1.000
_cell.angle_alpha   90.00
_cell.angle_beta   90.00
_cell.angle_gamma   90.00
#
_symmetry.space_group_name_H-M   'P 1'
#
loop_
_entity.id
_entity.type
_entity.pdbx_description
1 polymer ?
#
loop_
_entity_poly.entity_id
_entity_poly.type
_entity_poly.pdbx_seq_one_letter_code
_entity_poly.pdbx_strand_id
1 'polypeptide(L)'
;MVLRSDGRCFNWQCEADDLSGYFYDDLTTYIDRDTCLGPCLEQCFERKITAGQLEAMAWLLGFWIGDGCREGARFALHSEDHDVNTRLEKNADVWGMTLRIERQKEGLGEVGFLHTYNGAVRYWNVNNPLVKVLEGLKFYENGQRNGLKSVPLFMQTEQIVVREAFLAGLIDSDGHCRIRYGCISVQIATVYRPIRDGITFIGRSLGLTVSTHFCGAHFYERHGQNRSDTWYFHLYGRTNDETLWSILNRCSCERKRNPQIQHCRDRDFEEFDSDYQAEENENDPEDNDDLSGIRESFEDDLEDDPEEQQDGTLNFGKFRFEIIPGRKDAVIGLVLSGTSNRTFVTDDQIVCAAAELVTERLELSTERLESRPYFRRRCLSCRTETASKWYKVPWLGDVLDRLCRACWVAYSRTHMRCSNDLCNWVFRRREVAPRRCKRCRSSPLQG
;
A
#
# COMPACT_ATOMS: atom_id res chain seq x y z
N MET A 1 -38.23 3.90 -6.63
CA MET A 1 -37.39 3.10 -7.55
C MET A 1 -37.84 3.25 -9.00
N VAL A 2 -36.93 3.57 -9.92
CA VAL A 2 -37.13 3.51 -11.38
C VAL A 2 -36.04 2.62 -11.96
N LEU A 3 -36.42 1.66 -12.83
CA LEU A 3 -35.48 0.75 -13.49
C LEU A 3 -35.33 1.15 -14.97
N ARG A 4 -34.09 1.32 -15.43
CA ARG A 4 -33.75 1.38 -16.85
C ARG A 4 -32.70 0.33 -17.16
N SER A 5 -32.97 -0.51 -18.15
CA SER A 5 -32.01 -1.48 -18.67
C SER A 5 -31.45 -0.99 -20.01
N ASP A 6 -30.12 -1.03 -20.13
CA ASP A 6 -29.37 -0.76 -21.37
C ASP A 6 -28.97 -2.06 -22.09
N GLY A 7 -29.45 -3.21 -21.61
CA GLY A 7 -29.14 -4.54 -22.13
C GLY A 7 -27.90 -5.21 -21.51
N ARG A 8 -27.16 -4.55 -20.61
CA ARG A 8 -26.07 -5.18 -19.84
C ARG A 8 -26.09 -4.84 -18.34
N CYS A 9 -26.57 -3.65 -17.99
CA CYS A 9 -26.69 -3.17 -16.62
C CYS A 9 -28.16 -2.82 -16.27
N PHE A 10 -28.48 -2.86 -14.97
CA PHE A 10 -29.69 -2.24 -14.43
C PHE A 10 -29.28 -0.97 -13.71
N ASN A 11 -29.58 0.18 -14.32
CA ASN A 11 -29.40 1.48 -13.68
C ASN A 11 -30.68 1.78 -12.88
N TRP A 12 -30.52 1.95 -11.56
CA TRP A 12 -31.61 2.17 -10.62
C TRP A 12 -31.24 3.24 -9.58
N GLN A 13 -32.26 3.77 -8.91
CA GLN A 13 -32.14 4.79 -7.86
C GLN A 13 -33.19 4.53 -6.76
N CYS A 14 -32.80 4.72 -5.50
CA CYS A 14 -33.66 4.85 -4.33
C CYS A 14 -33.33 6.13 -3.57
N GLU A 15 -34.08 6.44 -2.52
CA GLU A 15 -33.73 7.52 -1.60
C GLU A 15 -32.84 6.92 -0.49
N ALA A 16 -31.87 7.68 0.01
CA ALA A 16 -30.90 7.13 0.98
C ALA A 16 -31.53 6.79 2.35
N ASP A 17 -32.70 7.38 2.63
CA ASP A 17 -33.47 7.15 3.85
C ASP A 17 -34.18 5.78 3.88
N ASP A 18 -34.28 5.09 2.74
CA ASP A 18 -34.89 3.76 2.59
C ASP A 18 -34.12 2.61 3.32
N LEU A 19 -32.98 2.87 4.00
CA LEU A 19 -31.92 1.84 4.23
C LEU A 19 -31.40 1.54 5.67
N SER A 20 -31.82 2.24 6.76
CA SER A 20 -31.70 1.86 8.21
C SER A 20 -30.49 1.03 8.74
N GLY A 21 -29.43 1.45 9.48
CA GLY A 21 -28.87 2.73 10.00
C GLY A 21 -27.64 2.49 10.94
N TYR A 22 -27.23 3.51 11.72
CA TYR A 22 -26.07 3.59 12.67
C TYR A 22 -24.67 4.00 12.13
N PHE A 23 -23.78 4.46 13.04
CA PHE A 23 -22.76 5.52 12.84
C PHE A 23 -21.29 5.07 12.74
N TYR A 24 -20.44 5.83 12.02
CA TYR A 24 -19.42 6.73 12.64
C TYR A 24 -18.85 7.77 11.63
N ASP A 25 -17.82 8.52 12.04
CA ASP A 25 -17.57 9.96 11.78
C ASP A 25 -17.30 10.47 10.34
N ASP A 26 -17.05 11.78 10.22
CA ASP A 26 -17.07 12.56 8.98
C ASP A 26 -15.72 13.16 8.56
N LEU A 27 -15.41 13.07 7.26
CA LEU A 27 -14.26 13.71 6.61
C LEU A 27 -14.71 14.37 5.30
N THR A 28 -15.43 15.48 5.44
CA THR A 28 -15.74 16.42 4.35
C THR A 28 -14.52 17.31 4.07
N THR A 29 -13.41 16.69 3.65
CA THR A 29 -12.14 17.39 3.38
C THR A 29 -12.33 18.42 2.27
N TYR A 30 -12.20 19.71 2.62
CA TYR A 30 -12.22 20.79 1.66
C TYR A 30 -11.00 20.67 0.73
N ILE A 31 -11.23 20.19 -0.50
CA ILE A 31 -10.22 20.25 -1.56
C ILE A 31 -10.08 21.71 -1.95
N ASP A 32 -9.01 22.35 -1.47
CA ASP A 32 -8.54 23.63 -1.96
C ASP A 32 -8.27 23.51 -3.48
N ARG A 33 -9.08 24.21 -4.27
CA ARG A 33 -9.05 24.18 -5.73
C ARG A 33 -8.05 25.16 -6.34
N ASP A 34 -7.50 26.05 -5.52
CA ASP A 34 -6.61 27.11 -5.99
C ASP A 34 -5.14 26.64 -6.01
N THR A 35 -4.83 25.52 -5.34
CA THR A 35 -3.51 24.86 -5.40
C THR A 35 -3.42 23.91 -6.61
N CYS A 36 -2.77 24.35 -7.68
CA CYS A 36 -2.35 23.49 -8.81
C CYS A 36 -0.83 23.62 -9.05
N LEU A 37 -0.19 22.56 -9.55
CA LEU A 37 1.27 22.51 -9.75
C LEU A 37 1.72 23.58 -10.75
N GLY A 38 1.03 23.71 -11.90
CA GLY A 38 1.36 24.71 -12.93
C GLY A 38 1.43 26.16 -12.39
N PRO A 39 0.32 26.71 -11.86
CA PRO A 39 0.30 28.06 -11.28
C PRO A 39 1.27 28.24 -10.10
N CYS A 40 1.43 27.23 -9.24
CA CYS A 40 2.38 27.31 -8.12
C CYS A 40 3.83 27.40 -8.63
N LEU A 41 4.19 26.65 -9.68
CA LEU A 41 5.51 26.76 -10.31
C LEU A 41 5.71 28.13 -10.99
N GLU A 42 4.69 28.67 -11.67
CA GLU A 42 4.77 30.02 -12.26
C GLU A 42 5.01 31.10 -11.19
N GLN A 43 4.32 31.00 -10.05
CA GLN A 43 4.52 31.87 -8.89
C GLN A 43 5.89 31.66 -8.22
N CYS A 44 6.32 30.41 -8.04
CA CYS A 44 7.54 30.07 -7.31
C CYS A 44 8.82 30.40 -8.09
N PHE A 45 8.76 30.53 -9.41
CA PHE A 45 9.91 30.83 -10.27
C PHE A 45 9.76 32.11 -11.09
N GLU A 46 8.73 32.92 -10.80
CA GLU A 46 8.45 34.24 -11.39
C GLU A 46 8.48 34.27 -12.93
N ARG A 47 8.10 33.15 -13.56
CA ARG A 47 8.23 32.90 -14.99
C ARG A 47 7.14 31.97 -15.48
N LYS A 48 6.79 32.06 -16.76
CA LYS A 48 5.89 31.08 -17.38
C LYS A 48 6.51 29.69 -17.42
N ILE A 49 5.68 28.65 -17.23
CA ILE A 49 6.08 27.25 -17.27
C ILE A 49 5.58 26.60 -18.56
N THR A 50 6.46 25.89 -19.26
CA THR A 50 6.07 25.12 -20.46
C THR A 50 5.49 23.75 -20.08
N ALA A 51 4.69 23.15 -20.96
CA ALA A 51 4.12 21.81 -20.72
C ALA A 51 5.21 20.76 -20.42
N GLY A 52 6.35 20.80 -21.11
CA GLY A 52 7.48 19.91 -20.85
C GLY A 52 8.19 20.17 -19.51
N GLN A 53 8.23 21.41 -19.03
CA GLN A 53 8.71 21.73 -17.68
C GLN A 53 7.77 21.23 -16.59
N LEU A 54 6.45 21.39 -16.81
CA LEU A 54 5.41 20.87 -15.92
C LEU A 54 5.47 19.33 -15.83
N GLU A 55 5.58 18.64 -16.96
CA GLU A 55 5.78 17.19 -17.02
C GLU A 55 7.07 16.75 -16.31
N ALA A 56 8.20 17.41 -16.58
CA ALA A 56 9.48 17.10 -15.97
C ALA A 56 9.45 17.26 -14.44
N MET A 57 8.81 18.31 -13.91
CA MET A 57 8.65 18.49 -12.46
C MET A 57 7.68 17.45 -11.87
N ALA A 58 6.56 17.16 -12.52
CA ALA A 58 5.62 16.14 -12.06
C ALA A 58 6.28 14.76 -11.98
N TRP A 59 7.09 14.38 -12.98
CA TRP A 59 7.89 13.15 -12.96
C TRP A 59 8.94 13.15 -11.85
N LEU A 60 9.68 14.26 -11.66
CA LEU A 60 10.67 14.38 -10.59
C LEU A 60 10.04 14.24 -9.19
N LEU A 61 8.84 14.80 -8.99
CA LEU A 61 8.08 14.65 -7.74
C LEU A 61 7.65 13.20 -7.51
N GLY A 62 7.18 12.51 -8.56
CA GLY A 62 6.84 11.08 -8.49
C GLY A 62 8.05 10.20 -8.15
N PHE A 63 9.16 10.41 -8.87
CA PHE A 63 10.41 9.67 -8.66
C PHE A 63 11.02 9.93 -7.28
N TRP A 64 10.93 11.16 -6.77
CA TRP A 64 11.33 11.48 -5.40
C TRP A 64 10.43 10.83 -4.34
N ILE A 65 9.14 10.65 -4.61
CA ILE A 65 8.23 9.97 -3.67
C ILE A 65 8.61 8.49 -3.48
N GLY A 66 9.09 7.82 -4.53
CA GLY A 66 9.77 6.51 -4.43
C GLY A 66 11.15 6.62 -3.80
N ASP A 67 12.18 6.90 -4.60
CA ASP A 67 13.60 6.71 -4.23
C ASP A 67 14.29 7.96 -3.65
N GLY A 68 13.58 9.08 -3.56
CA GLY A 68 14.10 10.32 -2.97
C GLY A 68 14.37 10.22 -1.47
N CYS A 69 15.29 11.05 -0.97
CA CYS A 69 15.61 11.14 0.46
C CYS A 69 14.83 12.29 1.14
N ARG A 70 14.40 12.10 2.39
CA ARG A 70 13.74 13.15 3.20
C ARG A 70 14.61 14.39 3.43
N GLU A 71 15.93 14.25 3.26
CA GLU A 71 16.90 15.34 3.38
C GLU A 71 16.85 16.37 2.25
N GLY A 72 16.24 16.06 1.08
CA GLY A 72 16.24 16.96 -0.07
C GLY A 72 16.37 16.28 -1.42
N ALA A 73 17.06 16.92 -2.37
CA ALA A 73 17.22 16.44 -3.74
C ALA A 73 18.33 15.37 -3.88
N ARG A 74 18.27 14.35 -3.03
CA ARG A 74 19.12 13.15 -3.00
C ARG A 74 18.24 11.93 -3.31
N PHE A 75 18.77 10.94 -4.01
CA PHE A 75 18.05 9.76 -4.51
C PHE A 75 18.88 8.50 -4.31
N ALA A 76 18.23 7.37 -4.01
CA ALA A 76 18.79 6.05 -4.33
C ALA A 76 18.64 5.82 -5.84
N LEU A 77 19.65 5.22 -6.47
CA LEU A 77 19.65 4.85 -7.90
C LEU A 77 20.25 3.46 -8.07
N HIS A 78 19.83 2.75 -9.12
CA HIS A 78 20.51 1.54 -9.57
C HIS A 78 21.52 1.88 -10.68
N SER A 79 22.72 1.32 -10.63
CA SER A 79 23.76 1.62 -11.63
C SER A 79 23.36 1.24 -13.05
N GLU A 80 22.50 0.23 -13.21
CA GLU A 80 22.12 -0.37 -14.49
C GLU A 80 20.85 0.23 -15.11
N ASP A 81 20.01 0.95 -14.36
CA ASP A 81 18.82 1.64 -14.89
C ASP A 81 19.23 2.95 -15.59
N HIS A 82 20.10 2.83 -16.60
CA HIS A 82 20.66 3.93 -17.38
C HIS A 82 19.58 4.82 -18.00
N ASP A 83 18.44 4.27 -18.42
CA ASP A 83 17.30 5.03 -18.94
C ASP A 83 16.70 5.98 -17.90
N VAL A 84 16.55 5.50 -16.66
CA VAL A 84 16.00 6.28 -15.53
C VAL A 84 16.97 7.36 -15.11
N ASN A 85 18.26 7.02 -14.97
CA ASN A 85 19.31 7.98 -14.66
C ASN A 85 19.42 9.06 -15.74
N THR A 86 19.25 8.69 -17.02
CA THR A 86 19.21 9.62 -18.17
C THR A 86 17.95 10.51 -18.16
N ARG A 87 16.78 10.00 -17.76
CA ARG A 87 15.55 10.81 -17.62
C ARG A 87 15.65 11.75 -16.43
N LEU A 88 16.22 11.31 -15.32
CA LEU A 88 16.49 12.11 -14.13
C LEU A 88 17.40 13.31 -14.46
N GLU A 89 18.51 13.08 -15.18
CA GLU A 89 19.40 14.15 -15.64
C GLU A 89 18.69 15.12 -16.59
N LYS A 90 17.99 14.63 -17.63
CA LYS A 90 17.26 15.48 -18.58
C LYS A 90 16.17 16.31 -17.92
N ASN A 91 15.41 15.72 -17.01
CA ASN A 91 14.37 16.43 -16.27
C ASN A 91 14.97 17.45 -15.27
N ALA A 92 16.17 17.20 -14.74
CA ALA A 92 16.90 18.14 -13.89
C ALA A 92 17.44 19.35 -14.68
N ASP A 93 18.04 19.13 -15.85
CA ASP A 93 18.59 20.19 -16.71
C ASP A 93 17.51 21.18 -17.18
N VAL A 94 16.31 20.66 -17.50
CA VAL A 94 15.09 21.44 -17.81
C VAL A 94 14.69 22.45 -16.71
N TRP A 95 15.19 22.25 -15.48
CA TRP A 95 15.03 23.11 -14.32
C TRP A 95 16.32 23.80 -13.84
N GLY A 96 17.44 23.68 -14.57
CA GLY A 96 18.72 24.29 -14.20
C GLY A 96 19.45 23.55 -13.07
N MET A 97 19.18 22.25 -12.90
CA MET A 97 19.88 21.36 -11.97
C MET A 97 20.77 20.37 -12.75
N THR A 98 21.91 19.98 -12.17
CA THR A 98 22.80 18.94 -12.73
C THR A 98 22.79 17.71 -11.85
N LEU A 99 22.58 16.53 -12.44
CA LEU A 99 22.74 15.26 -11.72
C LEU A 99 24.23 15.00 -11.44
N ARG A 100 24.56 14.63 -10.21
CA ARG A 100 25.79 13.93 -9.84
C ARG A 100 25.42 12.57 -9.31
N ILE A 101 26.08 11.54 -9.81
CA ILE A 101 25.97 10.19 -9.28
C ILE A 101 27.25 9.88 -8.48
N GLU A 102 27.09 9.32 -7.29
CA GLU A 102 28.18 8.84 -6.43
C GLU A 102 27.98 7.34 -6.18
N ARG A 103 28.96 6.51 -6.59
CA ARG A 103 28.92 5.06 -6.35
C ARG A 103 29.11 4.76 -4.87
N GLN A 104 28.30 3.84 -4.35
CA GLN A 104 28.62 3.19 -3.08
C GLN A 104 29.81 2.26 -3.28
N LYS A 105 30.43 1.81 -2.18
CA LYS A 105 31.65 0.97 -2.26
C LYS A 105 31.37 -0.47 -2.68
N GLU A 106 30.15 -0.94 -2.43
CA GLU A 106 29.72 -2.32 -2.53
C GLU A 106 28.29 -2.36 -3.09
N GLY A 107 27.98 -3.37 -3.91
CA GLY A 107 26.69 -3.52 -4.60
C GLY A 107 26.47 -2.61 -5.82
N LEU A 108 25.31 -2.74 -6.45
CA LEU A 108 24.87 -1.97 -7.64
C LEU A 108 24.19 -0.63 -7.27
N GLY A 109 24.23 -0.25 -5.98
CA GLY A 109 23.62 0.96 -5.46
C GLY A 109 24.45 2.21 -5.75
N GLU A 110 23.83 3.22 -6.36
CA GLU A 110 24.40 4.54 -6.55
C GLU A 110 23.55 5.60 -5.82
N VAL A 111 24.15 6.74 -5.47
CA VAL A 111 23.45 7.87 -4.84
C VAL A 111 23.41 9.04 -5.81
N GLY A 112 22.21 9.42 -6.23
CA GLY A 112 21.98 10.59 -7.08
C GLY A 112 21.82 11.86 -6.25
N PHE A 113 22.43 12.96 -6.68
CA PHE A 113 22.24 14.30 -6.12
C PHE A 113 21.92 15.28 -7.25
N LEU A 114 20.81 16.02 -7.15
CA LEU A 114 20.53 17.12 -8.07
C LEU A 114 21.09 18.43 -7.51
N HIS A 115 22.04 19.01 -8.25
CA HIS A 115 22.80 20.17 -7.81
C HIS A 115 22.42 21.45 -8.55
N THR A 116 22.43 22.55 -7.81
CA THR A 116 22.49 23.92 -8.32
C THR A 116 23.88 24.53 -8.09
N TYR A 117 24.20 25.57 -8.84
CA TYR A 117 25.46 26.31 -8.72
C TYR A 117 25.21 27.77 -8.35
N ASN A 118 26.02 28.28 -7.43
CA ASN A 118 26.13 29.70 -7.12
C ASN A 118 27.57 30.13 -7.37
N GLY A 119 27.83 30.68 -8.56
CA GLY A 119 29.19 30.83 -9.08
C GLY A 119 29.88 29.46 -9.19
N ALA A 120 31.06 29.33 -8.59
CA ALA A 120 31.81 28.07 -8.54
C ALA A 120 31.35 27.10 -7.43
N VAL A 121 30.47 27.51 -6.51
CA VAL A 121 30.07 26.68 -5.36
C VAL A 121 28.83 25.86 -5.71
N ARG A 122 28.90 24.56 -5.48
CA ARG A 122 27.84 23.58 -5.74
C ARG A 122 27.03 23.33 -4.47
N TYR A 123 25.70 23.33 -4.58
CA TYR A 123 24.77 22.96 -3.53
C TYR A 123 23.76 21.94 -4.06
N TRP A 124 23.20 21.06 -3.23
CA TRP A 124 22.04 20.23 -3.61
C TRP A 124 20.72 20.72 -2.99
N ASN A 125 20.83 21.48 -1.89
CA ASN A 125 19.70 21.87 -1.03
C ASN A 125 19.52 23.38 -0.83
N VAL A 126 20.35 24.21 -1.49
CA VAL A 126 20.28 25.68 -1.44
C VAL A 126 19.86 26.18 -2.81
N ASN A 127 18.77 26.96 -2.86
CA ASN A 127 18.15 27.44 -4.10
C ASN A 127 17.81 26.32 -5.10
N ASN A 128 17.63 25.07 -4.65
CA ASN A 128 17.28 23.95 -5.50
C ASN A 128 15.79 24.01 -5.89
N PRO A 129 15.43 24.01 -7.18
CA PRO A 129 14.05 24.05 -7.65
C PRO A 129 13.17 22.93 -7.12
N LEU A 130 13.62 21.67 -7.15
CA LEU A 130 12.85 20.54 -6.65
C LEU A 130 12.59 20.68 -5.13
N VAL A 131 13.61 21.03 -4.35
CA VAL A 131 13.45 21.20 -2.89
C VAL A 131 12.45 22.31 -2.56
N LYS A 132 12.53 23.45 -3.25
CA LYS A 132 11.56 24.55 -3.09
C LYS A 132 10.12 24.11 -3.38
N VAL A 133 9.93 23.23 -4.36
CA VAL A 133 8.61 22.69 -4.73
C VAL A 133 8.12 21.64 -3.72
N LEU A 134 9.01 20.75 -3.25
CA LEU A 134 8.69 19.74 -2.23
C LEU A 134 8.23 20.39 -0.92
N GLU A 135 8.88 21.48 -0.51
CA GLU A 135 8.53 22.30 0.64
C GLU A 135 7.24 23.09 0.40
N GLY A 136 7.20 23.90 -0.67
CA GLY A 136 6.07 24.80 -0.97
C GLY A 136 4.74 24.10 -1.23
N LEU A 137 4.75 22.92 -1.86
CA LEU A 137 3.55 22.12 -2.14
C LEU A 137 3.28 21.01 -1.12
N LYS A 138 4.07 20.90 -0.05
CA LYS A 138 3.88 19.92 1.04
C LYS A 138 3.96 18.44 0.59
N PHE A 139 4.93 18.14 -0.28
CA PHE A 139 5.37 16.76 -0.51
C PHE A 139 6.24 16.25 0.66
N TYR A 140 6.79 17.17 1.46
CA TYR A 140 7.01 16.90 2.87
C TYR A 140 5.74 17.12 3.68
N GLU A 141 5.53 16.31 4.70
CA GLU A 141 4.59 16.57 5.78
C GLU A 141 4.70 18.02 6.29
N ASN A 142 3.57 18.74 6.27
CA ASN A 142 3.47 20.16 6.60
C ASN A 142 4.43 21.11 5.83
N GLY A 143 5.08 20.65 4.75
CA GLY A 143 6.10 21.39 4.01
C GLY A 143 7.48 21.42 4.68
N GLN A 144 7.69 20.66 5.76
CA GLN A 144 8.94 20.67 6.53
C GLN A 144 9.92 19.60 6.03
N ARG A 145 11.07 20.03 5.50
CA ARG A 145 12.19 19.14 5.13
C ARG A 145 12.54 18.19 6.30
N ASN A 146 12.92 16.96 5.99
CA ASN A 146 13.06 15.82 6.90
C ASN A 146 11.73 15.20 7.42
N GLY A 147 10.60 15.91 7.32
CA GLY A 147 9.26 15.37 7.60
C GLY A 147 8.89 14.18 6.70
N LEU A 148 7.83 13.45 7.05
CA LEU A 148 7.43 12.26 6.28
C LEU A 148 7.10 12.61 4.83
N LYS A 149 7.37 11.68 3.91
CA LYS A 149 6.97 11.84 2.51
C LYS A 149 5.45 11.82 2.39
N SER A 150 4.90 12.78 1.66
CA SER A 150 3.46 12.96 1.47
C SER A 150 3.10 13.23 0.01
N VAL A 151 1.87 12.87 -0.37
CA VAL A 151 1.30 13.16 -1.69
C VAL A 151 0.12 14.13 -1.47
N PRO A 152 0.27 15.42 -1.80
CA PRO A 152 -0.72 16.45 -1.49
C PRO A 152 -2.10 16.18 -2.11
N LEU A 153 -3.17 16.46 -1.38
CA LEU A 153 -4.55 16.16 -1.81
C LEU A 153 -4.93 16.83 -3.14
N PHE A 154 -4.38 18.00 -3.48
CA PHE A 154 -4.65 18.68 -4.75
C PHE A 154 -4.21 17.85 -5.98
N MET A 155 -3.25 16.92 -5.81
CA MET A 155 -2.84 15.98 -6.85
C MET A 155 -3.99 15.04 -7.27
N GLN A 156 -5.10 14.95 -6.53
CA GLN A 156 -6.32 14.25 -6.96
C GLN A 156 -7.01 14.95 -8.14
N THR A 157 -6.93 16.28 -8.20
CA THR A 157 -7.72 17.13 -9.12
C THR A 157 -6.90 17.82 -10.20
N GLU A 158 -5.56 17.74 -10.17
CA GLU A 158 -4.69 18.36 -11.18
C GLU A 158 -4.92 17.79 -12.61
N GLN A 159 -4.37 18.49 -13.59
CA GLN A 159 -4.32 18.12 -15.00
C GLN A 159 -3.86 16.67 -15.19
N ILE A 160 -4.49 15.99 -16.15
CA ILE A 160 -4.24 14.56 -16.43
C ILE A 160 -2.75 14.30 -16.66
N VAL A 161 -2.06 15.13 -17.46
CA VAL A 161 -0.61 15.01 -17.72
C VAL A 161 0.26 15.10 -16.46
N VAL A 162 -0.13 15.90 -15.46
CA VAL A 162 0.60 16.01 -14.18
C VAL A 162 0.44 14.73 -13.37
N ARG A 163 -0.79 14.21 -13.25
CA ARG A 163 -1.07 12.94 -12.55
C ARG A 163 -0.44 11.73 -13.24
N GLU A 164 -0.45 11.71 -14.57
CA GLU A 164 0.19 10.64 -15.36
C GLU A 164 1.72 10.68 -15.23
N ALA A 165 2.34 11.86 -15.35
CA ALA A 165 3.79 12.01 -15.21
C ALA A 165 4.27 11.72 -13.77
N PHE A 166 3.48 12.10 -12.76
CA PHE A 166 3.75 11.77 -11.36
C PHE A 166 3.70 10.25 -11.12
N LEU A 167 2.65 9.55 -11.60
CA LEU A 167 2.63 8.08 -11.51
C LEU A 167 3.78 7.46 -12.31
N ALA A 168 4.14 7.99 -13.48
CA ALA A 168 5.25 7.48 -14.27
C ALA A 168 6.60 7.58 -13.52
N GLY A 169 6.87 8.70 -12.83
CA GLY A 169 8.07 8.83 -11.99
C GLY A 169 8.07 7.89 -10.78
N LEU A 170 6.91 7.72 -10.13
CA LEU A 170 6.76 6.77 -9.03
C LEU A 170 6.86 5.30 -9.48
N ILE A 171 6.51 5.01 -10.74
CA ILE A 171 6.70 3.69 -11.35
C ILE A 171 8.17 3.49 -11.76
N ASP A 172 8.82 4.50 -12.32
CA ASP A 172 10.24 4.45 -12.70
C ASP A 172 11.16 4.19 -11.50
N SER A 173 10.73 4.57 -10.29
CA SER A 173 11.32 4.18 -9.00
C SER A 173 10.80 2.81 -8.53
N ASP A 174 9.87 2.77 -7.57
CA ASP A 174 9.40 1.56 -6.86
C ASP A 174 8.26 0.79 -7.59
N GLY A 175 8.21 0.90 -8.92
CA GLY A 175 7.20 0.25 -9.77
C GLY A 175 7.69 -1.00 -10.49
N HIS A 176 6.85 -2.04 -10.51
CA HIS A 176 7.00 -3.24 -11.33
C HIS A 176 5.82 -3.38 -12.29
N CYS A 177 6.08 -3.62 -13.58
CA CYS A 177 5.06 -3.71 -14.63
C CYS A 177 5.05 -5.10 -15.27
N ARG A 178 3.87 -5.69 -15.48
CA ARG A 178 3.71 -7.03 -16.06
C ARG A 178 2.41 -7.21 -16.83
N ILE A 179 2.43 -8.01 -17.89
CA ILE A 179 1.23 -8.45 -18.61
C ILE A 179 0.91 -9.89 -18.20
N ARG A 180 -0.29 -10.13 -17.66
CA ARG A 180 -0.81 -11.48 -17.31
C ARG A 180 -2.19 -11.66 -17.94
N TYR A 181 -2.40 -12.79 -18.62
CA TYR A 181 -3.64 -13.12 -19.37
C TYR A 181 -4.09 -12.05 -20.38
N GLY A 182 -3.14 -11.30 -20.96
CA GLY A 182 -3.41 -10.18 -21.88
C GLY A 182 -3.80 -8.86 -21.19
N CYS A 183 -4.04 -8.86 -19.88
CA CYS A 183 -4.24 -7.65 -19.10
C CYS A 183 -2.89 -7.11 -18.61
N ILE A 184 -2.64 -5.82 -18.85
CA ILE A 184 -1.50 -5.12 -18.26
C ILE A 184 -1.82 -4.73 -16.81
N SER A 185 -0.80 -4.82 -15.95
CA SER A 185 -0.90 -4.46 -14.53
C SER A 185 0.39 -3.82 -14.05
N VAL A 186 0.25 -2.80 -13.21
CA VAL A 186 1.36 -2.13 -12.54
C VAL A 186 1.24 -2.38 -11.05
N GLN A 187 2.36 -2.74 -10.42
CA GLN A 187 2.51 -2.85 -8.98
C GLN A 187 3.43 -1.76 -8.46
N ILE A 188 3.10 -1.19 -7.30
CA ILE A 188 3.88 -0.19 -6.57
C ILE A 188 3.83 -0.57 -5.09
N ALA A 189 4.93 -0.46 -4.35
CA ALA A 189 4.94 -0.65 -2.89
C ALA A 189 5.01 0.70 -2.15
N THR A 190 4.78 0.69 -0.84
CA THR A 190 5.21 1.77 0.07
C THR A 190 5.06 1.34 1.53
N VAL A 191 5.88 1.91 2.41
CA VAL A 191 5.75 1.82 3.88
C VAL A 191 5.10 3.08 4.49
N TYR A 192 4.75 4.08 3.67
CA TYR A 192 4.25 5.39 4.15
C TYR A 192 2.74 5.56 3.89
N ARG A 193 1.97 5.80 4.94
CA ARG A 193 0.51 6.02 4.85
C ARG A 193 0.09 7.21 3.98
N PRO A 194 0.78 8.37 4.00
CA PRO A 194 0.43 9.47 3.08
C PRO A 194 0.65 9.12 1.61
N ILE A 195 1.66 8.32 1.28
CA ILE A 195 1.91 7.82 -0.08
C ILE A 195 0.85 6.77 -0.47
N ARG A 196 0.49 5.86 0.44
CA ARG A 196 -0.58 4.86 0.25
C ARG A 196 -1.88 5.52 -0.21
N ASP A 197 -2.27 6.63 0.43
CA ASP A 197 -3.49 7.34 0.07
C ASP A 197 -3.31 8.12 -1.24
N GLY A 198 -2.14 8.72 -1.45
CA GLY A 198 -1.70 9.31 -2.72
C GLY A 198 -1.91 8.42 -3.94
N ILE A 199 -1.29 7.24 -3.94
CA ILE A 199 -1.42 6.25 -5.04
C ILE A 199 -2.91 5.89 -5.27
N THR A 200 -3.66 5.73 -4.18
CA THR A 200 -5.09 5.39 -4.23
C THR A 200 -5.92 6.46 -4.91
N PHE A 201 -5.78 7.73 -4.52
CA PHE A 201 -6.60 8.80 -5.08
C PHE A 201 -6.15 9.21 -6.49
N ILE A 202 -4.85 9.23 -6.79
CA ILE A 202 -4.37 9.59 -8.13
C ILE A 202 -4.81 8.52 -9.14
N GLY A 203 -4.57 7.24 -8.87
CA GLY A 203 -4.98 6.16 -9.77
C GLY A 203 -6.50 6.13 -10.01
N ARG A 204 -7.31 6.27 -8.96
CA ARG A 204 -8.78 6.33 -9.09
C ARG A 204 -9.26 7.58 -9.83
N SER A 205 -8.64 8.74 -9.62
CA SER A 205 -9.01 10.00 -10.31
C SER A 205 -8.67 9.97 -11.81
N LEU A 206 -7.72 9.13 -12.23
CA LEU A 206 -7.42 8.81 -13.63
C LEU A 206 -8.34 7.71 -14.20
N GLY A 207 -9.34 7.24 -13.44
CA GLY A 207 -10.25 6.19 -13.86
C GLY A 207 -9.65 4.78 -13.89
N LEU A 208 -8.51 4.56 -13.22
CA LEU A 208 -7.91 3.24 -13.08
C LEU A 208 -8.57 2.45 -11.94
N THR A 209 -8.65 1.14 -12.11
CA THR A 209 -8.97 0.22 -11.01
C THR A 209 -7.73 0.06 -10.12
N VAL A 210 -7.78 0.61 -8.91
CA VAL A 210 -6.74 0.43 -7.89
C VAL A 210 -7.22 -0.55 -6.83
N SER A 211 -6.48 -1.64 -6.63
CA SER A 211 -6.67 -2.56 -5.49
C SER A 211 -5.42 -2.62 -4.62
N THR A 212 -5.59 -2.51 -3.31
CA THR A 212 -4.49 -2.48 -2.33
C THR A 212 -4.45 -3.77 -1.53
N HIS A 213 -3.24 -4.26 -1.23
CA HIS A 213 -2.95 -5.32 -0.27
C HIS A 213 -2.10 -4.72 0.86
N PHE A 214 -2.20 -5.28 2.07
CA PHE A 214 -1.39 -4.87 3.22
C PHE A 214 -0.68 -6.08 3.81
N CYS A 215 0.64 -6.12 3.68
CA CYS A 215 1.48 -7.11 4.34
C CYS A 215 2.02 -6.49 5.63
N GLY A 216 1.64 -7.07 6.78
CA GLY A 216 2.12 -6.60 8.08
C GLY A 216 3.57 -7.01 8.34
N ALA A 217 4.26 -6.25 9.19
CA ALA A 217 5.66 -6.48 9.53
C ALA A 217 5.93 -7.91 10.00
N HIS A 218 6.95 -8.56 9.44
CA HIS A 218 7.30 -9.95 9.70
C HIS A 218 8.79 -10.23 9.47
N PHE A 219 9.31 -11.22 10.18
CA PHE A 219 10.71 -11.64 10.10
C PHE A 219 10.86 -12.84 9.14
N TYR A 220 11.68 -12.68 8.10
CA TYR A 220 11.98 -13.72 7.13
C TYR A 220 13.14 -14.58 7.65
N GLU A 221 12.83 -15.60 8.45
CA GLU A 221 13.81 -16.46 9.14
C GLU A 221 14.90 -17.01 8.21
N ARG A 222 14.54 -17.35 6.96
CA ARG A 222 15.47 -17.90 5.95
C ARG A 222 16.61 -16.94 5.55
N HIS A 223 16.40 -15.63 5.67
CA HIS A 223 17.34 -14.58 5.24
C HIS A 223 17.77 -13.65 6.39
N GLY A 224 17.24 -13.84 7.60
CA GLY A 224 17.53 -12.97 8.75
C GLY A 224 16.99 -11.55 8.63
N GLN A 225 16.13 -11.27 7.63
CA GLN A 225 15.64 -9.92 7.32
C GLN A 225 14.30 -9.63 8.01
N ASN A 226 14.14 -8.42 8.54
CA ASN A 226 12.88 -7.92 9.07
C ASN A 226 12.19 -7.05 8.01
N ARG A 227 11.00 -7.46 7.54
CA ARG A 227 10.18 -6.65 6.61
C ARG A 227 9.20 -5.78 7.41
N SER A 228 9.05 -4.52 7.01
CA SER A 228 8.15 -3.53 7.64
C SER A 228 6.69 -3.67 7.19
N ASP A 229 5.78 -2.99 7.89
CA ASP A 229 4.39 -2.80 7.46
C ASP A 229 4.37 -2.16 6.05
N THR A 230 3.89 -2.91 5.05
CA THR A 230 4.01 -2.56 3.62
C THR A 230 2.65 -2.63 2.93
N TRP A 231 2.30 -1.58 2.18
CA TRP A 231 1.14 -1.54 1.29
C TRP A 231 1.58 -1.80 -0.15
N TYR A 232 0.97 -2.81 -0.77
CA TYR A 232 1.17 -3.11 -2.19
C TYR A 232 -0.06 -2.66 -2.98
N PHE A 233 0.17 -1.99 -4.09
CA PHE A 233 -0.86 -1.50 -5.00
C PHE A 233 -0.87 -2.31 -6.28
N HIS A 234 -2.06 -2.51 -6.84
CA HIS A 234 -2.22 -2.96 -8.21
C HIS A 234 -3.13 -2.00 -8.97
N LEU A 235 -2.59 -1.44 -10.05
CA LEU A 235 -3.28 -0.55 -10.97
C LEU A 235 -3.58 -1.32 -12.26
N TYR A 236 -4.84 -1.25 -12.71
CA TYR A 236 -5.34 -1.83 -13.96
C TYR A 236 -6.23 -0.82 -14.67
N GLY A 237 -6.19 -0.71 -16.00
CA GLY A 237 -7.12 0.15 -16.74
C GLY A 237 -8.51 -0.48 -16.89
N ARG A 238 -8.58 -1.78 -17.21
CA ARG A 238 -9.79 -2.57 -17.50
C ARG A 238 -10.60 -2.04 -18.70
N THR A 239 -11.35 -0.97 -18.48
CA THR A 239 -12.11 -0.23 -19.51
C THR A 239 -11.39 1.05 -19.91
N ASN A 240 -10.28 1.37 -19.24
CA ASN A 240 -9.43 2.54 -19.48
C ASN A 240 -7.94 2.14 -19.56
N ASP A 241 -7.64 1.05 -20.29
CA ASP A 241 -6.24 0.63 -20.51
C ASP A 241 -5.44 1.67 -21.30
N GLU A 242 -6.09 2.52 -22.10
CA GLU A 242 -5.45 3.66 -22.78
C GLU A 242 -4.78 4.63 -21.80
N THR A 243 -5.41 4.94 -20.66
CA THR A 243 -4.79 5.80 -19.62
C THR A 243 -3.64 5.08 -18.92
N LEU A 244 -3.71 3.76 -18.71
CA LEU A 244 -2.61 3.01 -18.13
C LEU A 244 -1.39 2.97 -19.06
N TRP A 245 -1.61 2.74 -20.36
CA TRP A 245 -0.57 2.87 -21.39
C TRP A 245 -0.05 4.30 -21.51
N SER A 246 -0.89 5.32 -21.36
CA SER A 246 -0.48 6.74 -21.33
C SER A 246 0.53 7.01 -20.20
N ILE A 247 0.33 6.44 -19.00
CA ILE A 247 1.31 6.51 -17.89
C ILE A 247 2.60 5.77 -18.26
N LEU A 248 2.50 4.53 -18.75
CA LEU A 248 3.68 3.71 -19.05
C LEU A 248 4.52 4.26 -20.19
N ASN A 249 3.91 4.92 -21.18
CA ASN A 249 4.62 5.65 -22.23
C ASN A 249 5.40 6.88 -21.72
N ARG A 250 5.09 7.39 -20.51
CA ARG A 250 5.87 8.45 -19.83
C ARG A 250 6.96 7.91 -18.90
N CYS A 251 6.91 6.61 -18.56
CA CYS A 251 7.99 5.94 -17.85
C CYS A 251 9.23 5.93 -18.74
N SER A 252 10.40 6.05 -18.13
CA SER A 252 11.71 6.06 -18.79
C SER A 252 12.29 4.67 -18.94
N CYS A 253 12.17 3.86 -17.89
CA CYS A 253 12.69 2.49 -17.82
C CYS A 253 12.01 1.58 -18.85
N GLU A 254 12.76 1.05 -19.83
CA GLU A 254 12.17 0.32 -20.95
C GLU A 254 11.43 -0.96 -20.50
N ARG A 255 11.94 -1.69 -19.49
CA ARG A 255 11.25 -2.83 -18.86
C ARG A 255 9.91 -2.48 -18.19
N LYS A 256 9.68 -1.20 -17.87
CA LYS A 256 8.43 -0.70 -17.27
C LYS A 256 7.47 -0.15 -18.33
N ARG A 257 8.01 0.47 -19.39
CA ARG A 257 7.26 0.93 -20.58
C ARG A 257 6.72 -0.23 -21.41
N ASN A 258 7.57 -1.22 -21.69
CA ASN A 258 7.29 -2.41 -22.50
C ASN A 258 7.42 -3.70 -21.65
N PRO A 259 6.50 -3.91 -20.69
CA PRO A 259 6.59 -5.04 -19.75
C PRO A 259 6.43 -6.39 -20.44
N GLN A 260 7.21 -7.37 -19.97
CA GLN A 260 7.18 -8.73 -20.52
C GLN A 260 5.84 -9.44 -20.26
N ILE A 261 5.50 -10.35 -21.17
CA ILE A 261 4.32 -11.23 -21.06
C ILE A 261 4.69 -12.38 -20.13
N GLN A 262 4.19 -12.34 -18.89
CA GLN A 262 4.32 -13.46 -17.96
C GLN A 262 3.32 -14.55 -18.35
N HIS A 263 3.84 -15.60 -18.99
CA HIS A 263 3.15 -16.86 -19.18
C HIS A 263 3.06 -17.59 -17.83
N CYS A 264 1.97 -17.36 -17.09
CA CYS A 264 1.73 -18.00 -15.80
C CYS A 264 1.91 -19.53 -15.89
N ARG A 265 2.65 -20.13 -14.96
CA ARG A 265 2.48 -21.56 -14.67
C ARG A 265 1.27 -21.68 -13.74
N ASP A 266 0.51 -22.76 -13.84
CA ASP A 266 -0.81 -22.88 -13.17
C ASP A 266 -0.74 -23.08 -11.62
N ARG A 267 0.39 -22.76 -10.99
CA ARG A 267 0.59 -22.87 -9.52
C ARG A 267 0.76 -21.52 -8.83
N ASP A 268 1.20 -20.50 -9.55
CA ASP A 268 1.89 -19.32 -9.01
C ASP A 268 0.90 -18.23 -8.51
N PHE A 269 -0.27 -18.64 -8.01
CA PHE A 269 -1.32 -17.73 -7.50
C PHE A 269 -1.25 -17.50 -5.98
N GLU A 270 -0.46 -18.30 -5.25
CA GLU A 270 -0.25 -18.18 -3.79
C GLU A 270 1.18 -17.78 -3.40
N GLU A 271 2.20 -17.98 -4.24
CA GLU A 271 3.61 -17.55 -4.02
C GLU A 271 3.86 -16.04 -4.28
N PHE A 272 2.79 -15.24 -4.39
CA PHE A 272 2.88 -13.84 -4.81
C PHE A 272 3.67 -12.91 -3.85
N ASP A 273 3.83 -13.28 -2.58
CA ASP A 273 4.63 -12.50 -1.59
C ASP A 273 6.12 -12.93 -1.50
N SER A 274 6.54 -14.01 -2.18
CA SER A 274 7.93 -14.53 -2.16
C SER A 274 8.81 -14.07 -3.31
N ASP A 275 8.27 -13.97 -4.53
CA ASP A 275 9.07 -13.89 -5.77
C ASP A 275 9.90 -12.59 -5.90
N TYR A 276 9.56 -11.57 -5.10
CA TYR A 276 10.19 -10.24 -5.06
C TYR A 276 11.71 -10.20 -4.81
N GLN A 277 12.34 -11.33 -4.47
CA GLN A 277 13.80 -11.47 -4.30
C GLN A 277 14.35 -12.76 -4.96
N ALA A 278 13.55 -13.48 -5.75
CA ALA A 278 13.95 -14.75 -6.38
C ALA A 278 14.48 -14.57 -7.80
N GLU A 279 13.76 -13.86 -8.66
CA GLU A 279 14.10 -13.75 -10.11
C GLU A 279 15.41 -12.96 -10.39
N GLU A 280 15.96 -12.23 -9.41
CA GLU A 280 17.22 -11.48 -9.55
C GLU A 280 18.49 -12.29 -9.25
N ASN A 281 18.40 -13.58 -8.85
CA ASN A 281 19.57 -14.38 -8.42
C ASN A 281 19.80 -15.73 -9.16
N GLU A 282 18.97 -16.13 -10.12
CA GLU A 282 19.07 -17.49 -10.72
C GLU A 282 20.03 -17.64 -11.93
N ASN A 283 20.94 -16.69 -12.19
CA ASN A 283 21.80 -16.71 -13.40
C ASN A 283 23.32 -16.48 -13.21
N ASP A 284 23.86 -16.53 -11.98
CA ASP A 284 25.32 -16.61 -11.77
C ASP A 284 25.70 -17.77 -10.84
N PRO A 285 26.48 -18.77 -11.31
CA PRO A 285 27.03 -19.83 -10.48
C PRO A 285 28.43 -19.45 -9.94
N GLU A 286 28.69 -19.82 -8.68
CA GLU A 286 30.01 -19.75 -8.03
C GLU A 286 30.54 -18.33 -7.70
N ASP A 287 30.01 -17.73 -6.63
CA ASP A 287 30.86 -17.34 -5.49
C ASP A 287 30.06 -17.33 -4.18
N ASN A 288 30.68 -17.73 -3.07
CA ASN A 288 29.96 -18.07 -1.82
C ASN A 288 30.81 -17.76 -0.57
N ASP A 289 31.05 -16.47 -0.31
CA ASP A 289 31.85 -16.00 0.84
C ASP A 289 31.12 -14.93 1.70
N ASP A 290 30.89 -15.32 2.95
CA ASP A 290 30.80 -14.56 4.21
C ASP A 290 30.40 -13.05 4.18
N LEU A 291 29.13 -12.75 3.93
CA LEU A 291 28.54 -11.41 4.15
C LEU A 291 28.26 -11.09 5.63
N SER A 292 29.24 -11.27 6.53
CA SER A 292 29.15 -10.85 7.95
C SER A 292 29.78 -9.47 8.22
N GLY A 293 29.84 -8.59 7.21
CA GLY A 293 30.84 -7.50 7.14
C GLY A 293 30.40 -6.04 7.37
N ILE A 294 29.14 -5.64 7.07
CA ILE A 294 28.67 -4.27 7.32
C ILE A 294 27.39 -4.26 8.17
N ARG A 295 27.51 -3.64 9.35
CA ARG A 295 26.40 -3.20 10.19
C ARG A 295 26.55 -1.70 10.42
N GLU A 296 26.25 -0.89 9.40
CA GLU A 296 26.12 0.55 9.60
C GLU A 296 24.87 0.85 10.44
N SER A 297 25.05 1.70 11.44
CA SER A 297 24.02 2.05 12.42
C SER A 297 23.06 3.08 11.85
N PHE A 298 21.99 2.61 11.19
CA PHE A 298 20.72 3.34 11.14
C PHE A 298 20.10 3.35 12.54
N GLU A 299 20.68 4.15 13.42
CA GLU A 299 20.01 4.67 14.61
C GLU A 299 19.15 5.85 14.12
N ASP A 300 17.96 5.53 13.58
CA ASP A 300 16.87 6.51 13.53
C ASP A 300 16.57 6.92 14.98
N ASP A 301 16.73 8.20 15.30
CA ASP A 301 16.26 8.80 16.54
C ASP A 301 14.73 8.79 16.55
N LEU A 302 14.16 7.64 16.90
CA LEU A 302 12.75 7.47 17.22
C LEU A 302 12.47 8.13 18.59
N GLU A 303 12.38 9.46 18.61
CA GLU A 303 11.76 10.17 19.72
C GLU A 303 10.33 9.64 19.95
N ASP A 304 9.92 9.47 21.21
CA ASP A 304 8.62 8.89 21.57
C ASP A 304 7.45 9.79 21.11
N ASP A 305 6.92 9.50 19.92
CA ASP A 305 5.72 10.13 19.36
C ASP A 305 4.53 10.04 20.36
N PRO A 306 3.87 11.17 20.71
CA PRO A 306 2.81 11.17 21.72
C PRO A 306 1.60 10.33 21.28
N GLU A 307 0.91 9.69 22.24
CA GLU A 307 -0.13 8.67 22.00
C GLU A 307 -1.27 9.10 21.04
N GLU A 308 -1.06 8.93 19.73
CA GLU A 308 -2.06 9.26 18.71
C GLU A 308 -3.21 8.25 18.69
N GLN A 309 -4.45 8.75 18.63
CA GLN A 309 -5.66 7.95 18.66
C GLN A 309 -5.87 7.23 17.32
N GLN A 310 -5.55 5.93 17.27
CA GLN A 310 -5.71 5.11 16.07
C GLN A 310 -7.19 4.92 15.71
N ASP A 311 -7.65 5.71 14.75
CA ASP A 311 -9.00 5.63 14.18
C ASP A 311 -9.22 4.34 13.36
N GLY A 312 -10.49 4.05 13.06
CA GLY A 312 -10.96 2.72 12.63
C GLY A 312 -10.38 2.22 11.30
N THR A 313 -9.51 1.21 11.35
CA THR A 313 -9.00 0.51 10.16
C THR A 313 -10.10 -0.31 9.45
N LEU A 314 -10.57 0.17 8.30
CA LEU A 314 -11.37 -0.60 7.37
C LEU A 314 -10.53 -1.68 6.68
N ASN A 315 -11.09 -2.89 6.53
CA ASN A 315 -10.53 -3.96 5.71
C ASN A 315 -11.34 -4.04 4.40
N PHE A 316 -10.69 -4.37 3.29
CA PHE A 316 -11.33 -4.56 1.99
C PHE A 316 -11.05 -5.97 1.45
N GLY A 317 -12.06 -6.83 1.46
CA GLY A 317 -11.98 -8.18 0.94
C GLY A 317 -12.22 -8.24 -0.57
N LYS A 318 -11.56 -9.20 -1.25
CA LYS A 318 -11.85 -9.53 -2.65
C LYS A 318 -12.81 -10.72 -2.70
N PHE A 319 -14.07 -10.46 -3.05
CA PHE A 319 -15.05 -11.51 -3.37
C PHE A 319 -14.97 -11.87 -4.87
N ARG A 320 -14.99 -13.17 -5.17
CA ARG A 320 -14.96 -13.72 -6.54
C ARG A 320 -16.31 -14.37 -6.81
N PHE A 321 -16.99 -13.94 -7.87
CA PHE A 321 -18.30 -14.47 -8.27
C PHE A 321 -18.14 -15.37 -9.50
N GLU A 322 -18.80 -16.52 -9.48
CA GLU A 322 -18.87 -17.44 -10.62
C GLU A 322 -20.25 -17.33 -11.28
N ILE A 323 -20.28 -16.94 -12.55
CA ILE A 323 -21.53 -16.79 -13.31
C ILE A 323 -21.79 -18.10 -14.05
N ILE A 324 -22.55 -19.01 -13.42
CA ILE A 324 -22.99 -20.26 -14.03
C ILE A 324 -24.13 -19.93 -15.02
N PRO A 325 -23.99 -20.22 -16.34
CA PRO A 325 -25.02 -19.93 -17.34
C PRO A 325 -26.15 -20.98 -17.27
N GLY A 326 -27.04 -20.86 -16.28
CA GLY A 326 -28.13 -21.81 -16.03
C GLY A 326 -29.41 -21.14 -15.53
N ARG A 327 -30.48 -21.25 -16.33
CA ARG A 327 -31.82 -20.64 -16.16
C ARG A 327 -31.85 -19.11 -16.26
N LYS A 328 -33.02 -18.61 -16.65
CA LYS A 328 -33.44 -17.23 -16.42
C LYS A 328 -33.80 -17.07 -14.93
N ASP A 329 -34.02 -15.83 -14.50
CA ASP A 329 -34.65 -15.46 -13.23
C ASP A 329 -33.77 -15.54 -11.96
N ALA A 330 -32.48 -15.88 -12.10
CA ALA A 330 -31.48 -15.75 -11.03
C ALA A 330 -30.99 -14.29 -10.86
N VAL A 331 -31.82 -13.42 -10.26
CA VAL A 331 -31.38 -12.08 -9.82
C VAL A 331 -30.58 -12.21 -8.52
N ILE A 332 -29.30 -11.85 -8.56
CA ILE A 332 -28.45 -11.71 -7.37
C ILE A 332 -28.63 -10.28 -6.83
N GLY A 333 -29.40 -10.14 -5.75
CA GLY A 333 -29.53 -8.88 -5.02
C GLY A 333 -28.37 -8.70 -4.05
N LEU A 334 -27.72 -7.54 -4.08
CA LEU A 334 -26.87 -7.05 -3.00
C LEU A 334 -27.76 -6.29 -2.02
N VAL A 335 -28.11 -6.90 -0.89
CA VAL A 335 -28.90 -6.25 0.16
C VAL A 335 -27.96 -5.63 1.18
N LEU A 336 -27.95 -4.30 1.24
CA LEU A 336 -27.18 -3.53 2.22
C LEU A 336 -27.99 -3.31 3.50
N SER A 337 -27.37 -3.50 4.66
CA SER A 337 -27.93 -3.11 5.96
C SER A 337 -27.27 -1.81 6.46
N GLY A 338 -27.95 -0.67 6.36
CA GLY A 338 -27.44 0.61 6.84
C GLY A 338 -27.82 1.84 6.01
N THR A 339 -28.50 2.84 6.58
CA THR A 339 -28.58 4.18 5.97
C THR A 339 -27.23 4.88 6.02
N SER A 340 -26.74 5.32 4.87
CA SER A 340 -25.97 6.57 4.78
C SER A 340 -26.02 7.13 3.36
N ASN A 341 -25.88 8.46 3.23
CA ASN A 341 -25.75 9.15 1.95
C ASN A 341 -24.29 9.09 1.41
N ARG A 342 -23.63 7.92 1.49
CA ARG A 342 -22.21 7.73 1.12
C ARG A 342 -22.02 6.71 -0.01
N THR A 343 -20.95 6.89 -0.80
CA THR A 343 -20.77 6.29 -2.13
C THR A 343 -20.10 4.91 -2.16
N PHE A 344 -19.89 4.25 -1.02
CA PHE A 344 -19.09 3.03 -0.90
C PHE A 344 -19.71 2.03 0.09
N VAL A 345 -19.40 0.74 -0.10
CA VAL A 345 -19.94 -0.40 0.64
C VAL A 345 -18.79 -1.16 1.33
N THR A 346 -19.01 -1.66 2.55
CA THR A 346 -18.05 -2.51 3.28
C THR A 346 -18.42 -4.00 3.22
N ASP A 347 -17.43 -4.88 3.39
CA ASP A 347 -17.57 -6.34 3.30
C ASP A 347 -18.73 -6.93 4.14
N ASP A 348 -18.97 -6.36 5.32
CA ASP A 348 -19.98 -6.80 6.29
C ASP A 348 -21.41 -6.37 5.93
N GLN A 349 -21.57 -5.42 5.01
CA GLN A 349 -22.85 -5.00 4.45
C GLN A 349 -23.30 -5.86 3.26
N ILE A 350 -22.47 -6.76 2.75
CA ILE A 350 -22.76 -7.55 1.55
C ILE A 350 -23.50 -8.84 1.91
N VAL A 351 -24.83 -8.79 1.89
CA VAL A 351 -25.68 -9.99 1.99
C VAL A 351 -25.99 -10.51 0.58
N CYS A 352 -25.40 -11.67 0.23
CA CYS A 352 -25.74 -12.40 -0.99
C CYS A 352 -26.89 -13.39 -0.73
N ALA A 353 -28.02 -13.19 -1.40
CA ALA A 353 -29.15 -14.11 -1.40
C ALA A 353 -29.72 -14.30 -2.81
N ALA A 354 -30.29 -15.48 -3.09
CA ALA A 354 -31.16 -15.66 -4.25
C ALA A 354 -32.49 -14.92 -4.02
N ALA A 355 -33.07 -14.35 -5.07
CA ALA A 355 -34.30 -13.53 -4.97
C ALA A 355 -35.47 -14.24 -4.26
N GLU A 356 -35.61 -15.55 -4.45
CA GLU A 356 -36.64 -16.40 -3.82
C GLU A 356 -36.56 -16.38 -2.27
N LEU A 357 -35.37 -16.19 -1.69
CA LEU A 357 -35.13 -16.20 -0.25
C LEU A 357 -35.38 -14.86 0.46
N VAL A 358 -35.63 -13.77 -0.27
CA VAL A 358 -35.82 -12.44 0.35
C VAL A 358 -37.28 -12.26 0.80
N THR A 359 -38.24 -12.81 0.07
CA THR A 359 -39.68 -12.57 0.28
C THR A 359 -40.29 -13.37 1.44
N GLU A 360 -39.77 -14.57 1.74
CA GLU A 360 -40.31 -15.44 2.81
C GLU A 360 -39.62 -15.26 4.18
N ARG A 361 -38.48 -14.56 4.25
CA ARG A 361 -37.58 -14.62 5.43
C ARG A 361 -37.91 -13.70 6.60
N LEU A 362 -39.02 -12.99 6.56
CA LEU A 362 -39.40 -12.03 7.60
C LEU A 362 -40.13 -12.66 8.80
N GLU A 363 -40.60 -13.92 8.72
CA GLU A 363 -41.40 -14.53 9.80
C GLU A 363 -40.94 -15.90 10.33
N LEU A 364 -40.03 -16.65 9.68
CA LEU A 364 -39.60 -17.98 10.18
C LEU A 364 -38.10 -18.33 10.00
N SER A 365 -37.65 -19.24 10.86
CA SER A 365 -36.36 -19.99 10.85
C SER A 365 -35.09 -19.27 11.35
N THR A 366 -35.03 -19.05 12.67
CA THR A 366 -33.78 -18.76 13.41
C THR A 366 -32.90 -20.03 13.55
N GLU A 367 -32.53 -20.69 12.46
CA GLU A 367 -31.64 -21.87 12.56
C GLU A 367 -30.69 -22.07 11.35
N ARG A 368 -29.39 -22.06 11.66
CA ARG A 368 -28.26 -22.60 10.88
C ARG A 368 -28.19 -22.27 9.36
N LEU A 369 -27.60 -21.11 9.05
CA LEU A 369 -26.42 -21.13 8.19
C LEU A 369 -25.19 -20.91 9.07
N GLU A 370 -24.18 -21.76 8.94
CA GLU A 370 -22.88 -21.56 9.59
C GLU A 370 -22.07 -20.54 8.77
N SER A 371 -22.18 -19.27 9.16
CA SER A 371 -21.25 -18.24 8.68
C SER A 371 -19.81 -18.62 9.07
N ARG A 372 -18.84 -18.24 8.23
CA ARG A 372 -17.41 -18.38 8.56
C ARG A 372 -17.18 -17.83 9.97
N PRO A 373 -16.51 -18.57 10.88
CA PRO A 373 -16.55 -18.28 12.30
C PRO A 373 -15.93 -16.91 12.59
N TYR A 374 -16.80 -15.92 12.82
CA TYR A 374 -16.43 -14.57 13.22
C TYR A 374 -15.42 -14.60 14.38
N PHE A 375 -14.46 -13.67 14.36
CA PHE A 375 -13.47 -13.55 15.43
C PHE A 375 -14.15 -13.45 16.79
N ARG A 376 -14.13 -14.56 17.55
CA ARG A 376 -14.53 -14.57 18.94
C ARG A 376 -13.55 -13.67 19.69
N ARG A 377 -14.02 -12.51 20.17
CA ARG A 377 -13.28 -11.54 21.00
C ARG A 377 -12.87 -12.17 22.34
N ARG A 378 -11.96 -13.14 22.30
CA ARG A 378 -11.55 -13.98 23.44
C ARG A 378 -10.09 -14.37 23.30
N CYS A 379 -9.30 -14.14 24.33
CA CYS A 379 -7.86 -14.40 24.30
C CYS A 379 -7.60 -15.91 24.33
N LEU A 380 -6.90 -16.43 23.32
CA LEU A 380 -6.57 -17.86 23.20
C LEU A 380 -5.88 -18.41 24.47
N SER A 381 -4.97 -17.63 25.06
CA SER A 381 -4.24 -17.98 26.29
C SER A 381 -5.06 -17.80 27.57
N CYS A 382 -5.41 -16.55 27.94
CA CYS A 382 -6.01 -16.29 29.25
C CYS A 382 -7.53 -16.45 29.29
N ARG A 383 -8.19 -16.58 28.12
CA ARG A 383 -9.64 -16.69 27.92
C ARG A 383 -10.46 -15.46 28.35
N THR A 384 -9.82 -14.30 28.61
CA THR A 384 -10.51 -13.01 28.79
C THR A 384 -11.23 -12.60 27.51
N GLU A 385 -12.38 -11.96 27.64
CA GLU A 385 -13.17 -11.42 26.53
C GLU A 385 -13.09 -9.88 26.47
N THR A 386 -12.63 -9.25 27.55
CA THR A 386 -12.29 -7.82 27.62
C THR A 386 -10.79 -7.61 27.44
N ALA A 387 -10.43 -6.80 26.44
CA ALA A 387 -9.08 -6.27 26.21
C ALA A 387 -9.15 -5.05 25.27
N SER A 388 -8.33 -4.02 25.52
CA SER A 388 -8.27 -2.80 24.69
C SER A 388 -7.49 -2.97 23.39
N LYS A 389 -6.58 -3.95 23.29
CA LYS A 389 -5.87 -4.28 22.04
C LYS A 389 -5.66 -5.80 21.91
N TRP A 390 -5.82 -6.27 20.68
CA TRP A 390 -5.77 -7.67 20.25
C TRP A 390 -4.67 -7.88 19.22
N TYR A 391 -3.98 -9.01 19.29
CA TYR A 391 -2.80 -9.32 18.47
C TYR A 391 -2.97 -10.71 17.82
N LYS A 392 -2.44 -10.92 16.61
CA LYS A 392 -2.38 -12.24 15.96
C LYS A 392 -1.61 -13.25 16.84
N VAL A 393 -1.80 -14.54 16.61
CA VAL A 393 -1.09 -15.61 17.32
C VAL A 393 0.10 -16.05 16.45
N PRO A 394 1.37 -15.84 16.86
CA PRO A 394 2.52 -16.09 15.96
C PRO A 394 2.69 -17.56 15.54
N TRP A 395 2.23 -18.49 16.37
CA TRP A 395 2.38 -19.93 16.15
C TRP A 395 1.17 -20.60 15.47
N LEU A 396 0.23 -19.81 14.92
CA LEU A 396 -0.96 -20.28 14.21
C LEU A 396 -1.27 -19.34 13.03
N GLY A 397 -0.77 -19.64 11.84
CA GLY A 397 -0.84 -18.75 10.65
C GLY A 397 -2.27 -18.31 10.29
N ASP A 398 -3.11 -19.26 9.86
CA ASP A 398 -4.47 -18.96 9.36
C ASP A 398 -5.56 -18.89 10.43
N VAL A 399 -5.23 -19.12 11.71
CA VAL A 399 -6.25 -19.20 12.76
C VAL A 399 -6.67 -17.79 13.19
N LEU A 400 -7.99 -17.55 13.20
CA LEU A 400 -8.59 -16.26 13.60
C LEU A 400 -8.44 -15.94 15.11
N ASP A 401 -7.82 -16.83 15.90
CA ASP A 401 -7.51 -16.62 17.31
C ASP A 401 -6.61 -15.40 17.55
N ARG A 402 -6.72 -14.79 18.74
CA ARG A 402 -5.94 -13.61 19.12
C ARG A 402 -5.44 -13.71 20.56
N LEU A 403 -4.35 -13.00 20.85
CA LEU A 403 -3.90 -12.69 22.21
C LEU A 403 -4.36 -11.28 22.60
N CYS A 404 -4.76 -11.08 23.85
CA CYS A 404 -4.88 -9.73 24.41
C CYS A 404 -3.49 -9.13 24.70
N ARG A 405 -3.36 -7.79 24.75
CA ARG A 405 -2.10 -7.06 25.03
C ARG A 405 -1.23 -7.69 26.13
N ALA A 406 -1.84 -8.09 27.25
CA ALA A 406 -1.13 -8.69 28.38
C ALA A 406 -0.59 -10.12 28.14
N CYS A 407 -1.18 -10.88 27.21
CA CYS A 407 -0.66 -12.18 26.78
C CYS A 407 0.35 -12.04 25.64
N TRP A 408 0.13 -11.08 24.72
CA TRP A 408 1.09 -10.76 23.66
C TRP A 408 2.45 -10.35 24.26
N VAL A 409 2.46 -9.36 25.16
CA VAL A 409 3.68 -8.87 25.84
C VAL A 409 4.30 -9.91 26.77
N ALA A 410 3.55 -10.94 27.18
CA ALA A 410 4.13 -12.09 27.88
C ALA A 410 4.86 -13.01 26.89
N TYR A 411 4.25 -13.30 25.73
CA TYR A 411 4.84 -14.16 24.68
C TYR A 411 6.09 -13.53 24.06
N SER A 412 6.05 -12.27 23.63
CA SER A 412 7.20 -11.57 23.02
C SER A 412 8.38 -11.32 23.98
N ARG A 413 8.29 -11.79 25.23
CA ARG A 413 9.35 -11.73 26.25
C ARG A 413 9.79 -13.11 26.76
N THR A 414 9.14 -14.19 26.34
CA THR A 414 9.46 -15.57 26.77
C THR A 414 9.47 -16.58 25.64
N HIS A 415 8.85 -16.25 24.50
CA HIS A 415 8.52 -17.13 23.37
C HIS A 415 7.82 -18.44 23.77
N MET A 416 7.33 -18.54 25.01
CA MET A 416 6.88 -19.81 25.59
C MET A 416 5.38 -19.91 25.79
N ARG A 417 4.82 -21.02 25.29
CA ARG A 417 3.44 -21.44 25.47
C ARG A 417 3.34 -22.86 26.04
N CYS A 418 2.14 -23.23 26.47
CA CYS A 418 1.79 -24.61 26.75
C CYS A 418 1.69 -25.38 25.42
N SER A 419 2.38 -26.52 25.30
CA SER A 419 2.38 -27.39 24.11
C SER A 419 1.06 -28.16 23.87
N ASN A 420 0.00 -27.79 24.58
CA ASN A 420 -1.33 -28.39 24.49
C ASN A 420 -2.26 -27.31 23.94
N ASP A 421 -2.78 -27.52 22.73
CA ASP A 421 -3.47 -26.48 21.98
C ASP A 421 -4.88 -26.17 22.51
N LEU A 422 -5.47 -27.07 23.33
CA LEU A 422 -6.67 -26.75 24.11
C LEU A 422 -6.35 -25.75 25.24
N CYS A 423 -5.12 -25.82 25.77
CA CYS A 423 -4.66 -24.96 26.86
C CYS A 423 -4.10 -23.62 26.37
N ASN A 424 -3.16 -23.65 25.42
CA ASN A 424 -2.51 -22.50 24.78
C ASN A 424 -2.01 -21.38 25.74
N TRP A 425 -1.75 -21.71 27.00
CA TRP A 425 -1.34 -20.74 28.02
C TRP A 425 0.05 -20.20 27.74
N VAL A 426 0.15 -18.88 27.53
CA VAL A 426 1.42 -18.14 27.43
C VAL A 426 1.99 -17.90 28.82
N PHE A 427 3.27 -18.19 29.00
CA PHE A 427 3.95 -18.04 30.29
C PHE A 427 4.53 -16.64 30.48
N ARG A 428 4.32 -16.06 31.67
CA ARG A 428 5.08 -14.87 32.12
C ARG A 428 6.49 -15.29 32.53
N ARG A 429 7.48 -14.39 32.50
CA ARG A 429 8.89 -14.67 32.86
C ARG A 429 9.07 -15.41 34.21
N ARG A 430 8.25 -15.10 35.23
CA ARG A 430 8.24 -15.75 36.55
C ARG A 430 7.60 -17.15 36.60
N GLU A 431 6.98 -17.58 35.50
CA GLU A 431 6.20 -18.82 35.36
C GLU A 431 6.91 -19.85 34.46
N VAL A 432 8.05 -19.48 33.87
CA VAL A 432 8.92 -20.34 33.03
C VAL A 432 9.70 -21.36 33.86
N ALA A 433 10.15 -20.98 35.06
CA ALA A 433 10.98 -21.84 35.93
C ALA A 433 10.36 -23.23 36.24
N PRO A 434 9.05 -23.37 36.57
CA PRO A 434 8.42 -24.68 36.65
C PRO A 434 8.16 -25.26 35.24
N ARG A 435 8.89 -26.34 34.90
CA ARG A 435 8.82 -27.10 33.61
C ARG A 435 7.45 -27.73 33.25
N ARG A 436 6.34 -27.35 33.87
CA ARG A 436 4.99 -27.88 33.59
C ARG A 436 3.92 -26.79 33.71
N CYS A 437 2.99 -26.75 32.76
CA CYS A 437 1.88 -25.80 32.84
C CYS A 437 0.95 -26.11 34.03
N LYS A 438 0.76 -25.13 34.93
CA LYS A 438 -0.14 -25.29 36.08
C LYS A 438 -1.61 -25.55 35.70
N ARG A 439 -2.04 -25.17 34.49
CA ARG A 439 -3.42 -25.35 33.98
C ARG A 439 -3.72 -26.77 33.52
N CYS A 440 -2.84 -27.45 32.79
CA CYS A 440 -3.06 -28.83 32.33
C CYS A 440 -2.32 -29.90 33.15
N ARG A 441 -1.34 -29.51 34.00
CA ARG A 441 -0.49 -30.37 34.87
C ARG A 441 0.41 -31.40 34.16
N SER A 442 0.14 -31.77 32.92
CA SER A 442 0.83 -32.86 32.19
C SER A 442 1.77 -32.40 31.07
N SER A 443 1.48 -31.28 30.40
CA SER A 443 2.18 -30.89 29.17
C SER A 443 3.52 -30.16 29.43
N PRO A 444 4.54 -30.40 28.59
CA PRO A 444 5.78 -29.62 28.60
C PRO A 444 5.57 -28.18 28.12
N LEU A 445 6.63 -27.38 28.21
CA LEU A 445 6.73 -26.08 27.58
C LEU A 445 7.07 -26.25 26.10
N GLN A 446 6.49 -25.42 25.24
CA GLN A 446 6.93 -25.21 23.87
C GLN A 446 7.46 -23.79 23.76
N GLY A 447 8.67 -23.65 23.22
CA GLY A 447 9.26 -22.38 22.78
C GLY A 447 9.12 -22.21 21.27
#